data_AF-A0A965RW36-F1
#
_entry.id   AF-A0A965RW36-F1
#
_cell.length_a   1.000
_cell.length_b   1.000
_cell.length_c   1.000
_cell.angle_alpha   90.00
_cell.angle_beta   90.00
_cell.angle_gamma   90.00
#
_symmetry.space_group_name_H-M   'P 1'
#
loop_
_entity.id
_entity.type
_entity.pdbx_description
1 polymer ?
#
loop_
_entity_poly.entity_id
_entity_poly.type
_entity_poly.pdbx_seq_one_letter_code
_entity_poly.pdbx_strand_id
1 'polypeptide(L)'
;MFQKPVPPRIIDRLPTADFIGKANILDLARETSGMMYYHKIPFRDFTSYEFLLGQGKMYGLNLQKPMYLFGNEKGDWGFILEVSDSSKIGQGIERLKKFIEIEDTVIQEQTVYNYSKESMYMNYGKNYLFVYKGNNFKGNFKQVVNARYFDITKEWREFISKKTFKNEHLVIYSNWDKLKNVGIETAMFAHDSDSLSFNLKSYLRKKTAFHITKKKEGLCFNHIQNASKSVELHLDISELRKNPNDPLLVEVMKLGKRFGFPFNDFLKAWDGDLCFMEGGLQKVKETYIETELDEDFNAREVEKTRDALIPGYSVYFSTTSHAPVFINKLLKKGILTQEGNDYRFLFSPILHLSKKGALYNFYSGQITPKTVSSTQNHIIWTNKGTRYAFSIDSLNTYEVFGSLQIPVKRIFRRNKLI
;
A
#
# COMPACT_ATOMS: atom_id res chain seq x y z
N MET A 1 19.12 -51.66 13.63
CA MET A 1 19.22 -50.96 12.32
C MET A 1 18.76 -49.52 12.56
N PHE A 2 19.68 -48.56 12.67
CA PHE A 2 19.30 -47.15 12.89
C PHE A 2 18.63 -46.63 11.62
N GLN A 3 17.35 -46.25 11.70
CA GLN A 3 16.67 -45.57 10.61
C GLN A 3 17.46 -44.31 10.27
N LYS A 4 17.86 -44.17 9.01
CA LYS A 4 18.46 -42.92 8.54
C LYS A 4 17.44 -41.79 8.76
N PRO A 5 17.83 -40.67 9.38
CA PRO A 5 16.91 -39.58 9.64
C PRO A 5 16.32 -39.07 8.32
N VAL A 6 14.99 -38.89 8.30
CA VAL A 6 14.29 -38.32 7.15
C VAL A 6 14.79 -36.89 6.94
N PRO A 7 15.23 -36.51 5.72
CA PRO A 7 15.73 -35.17 5.48
C PRO A 7 14.61 -34.12 5.61
N PRO A 8 14.92 -32.89 6.06
CA PRO A 8 13.94 -31.82 6.16
C PRO A 8 13.39 -31.43 4.78
N ARG A 9 12.11 -31.07 4.74
CA ARG A 9 11.47 -30.47 3.56
C ARG A 9 11.87 -29.00 3.48
N ILE A 10 11.68 -28.38 2.32
CA ILE A 10 11.96 -26.94 2.14
C ILE A 10 11.20 -26.09 3.17
N ILE A 11 9.92 -26.41 3.40
CA ILE A 11 9.08 -25.68 4.36
C ILE A 11 9.57 -25.78 5.80
N ASP A 12 10.33 -26.82 6.13
CA ASP A 12 10.91 -27.00 7.48
C ASP A 12 12.16 -26.10 7.66
N ARG A 13 12.74 -25.59 6.56
CA ARG A 13 13.94 -24.73 6.56
C ARG A 13 13.62 -23.23 6.62
N LEU A 14 12.36 -22.83 6.51
CA LEU A 14 11.98 -21.44 6.27
C LEU A 14 12.17 -20.56 7.52
N PRO A 15 12.95 -19.46 7.44
CA PRO A 15 13.12 -18.52 8.54
C PRO A 15 11.84 -17.82 8.97
N THR A 16 11.78 -17.41 10.24
CA THR A 16 10.74 -16.49 10.73
C THR A 16 11.04 -15.05 10.30
N ALA A 17 10.01 -14.28 9.94
CA ALA A 17 10.16 -12.88 9.56
C ALA A 17 8.85 -12.09 9.74
N ASP A 18 8.92 -10.76 9.68
CA ASP A 18 7.74 -9.88 9.70
C ASP A 18 6.83 -10.12 8.49
N PHE A 19 7.42 -10.42 7.34
CA PHE A 19 6.74 -10.71 6.09
C PHE A 19 7.28 -12.03 5.54
N ILE A 20 6.39 -12.94 5.20
CA ILE A 20 6.71 -14.21 4.54
C ILE A 20 5.87 -14.34 3.28
N GLY A 21 6.30 -15.10 2.29
CA GLY A 21 5.57 -15.19 1.04
C GLY A 21 5.91 -16.39 0.20
N LYS A 22 5.08 -16.63 -0.81
CA LYS A 22 5.33 -17.63 -1.84
C LYS A 22 5.23 -16.97 -3.21
N ALA A 23 6.10 -17.36 -4.13
CA ALA A 23 6.11 -16.88 -5.50
C ALA A 23 6.26 -18.06 -6.47
N ASN A 24 5.28 -18.25 -7.35
CA ASN A 24 5.39 -19.11 -8.51
C ASN A 24 6.02 -18.30 -9.64
N ILE A 25 7.35 -18.28 -9.68
CA ILE A 25 8.12 -17.32 -10.50
C ILE A 25 7.80 -17.43 -11.99
N LEU A 26 7.62 -18.65 -12.49
CA LEU A 26 7.31 -18.87 -13.89
C LEU A 26 5.91 -18.33 -14.26
N ASP A 27 4.91 -18.59 -13.42
CA ASP A 27 3.55 -18.09 -13.67
C ASP A 27 3.47 -16.56 -13.52
N LEU A 28 4.20 -15.98 -12.54
CA LEU A 28 4.32 -14.54 -12.38
C LEU A 28 4.97 -13.88 -13.61
N ALA A 29 5.99 -14.52 -14.19
CA ALA A 29 6.62 -14.06 -15.43
C ALA A 29 5.64 -14.10 -16.61
N ARG A 30 4.77 -15.12 -16.67
CA ARG A 30 3.73 -15.20 -17.70
C ARG A 30 2.68 -14.10 -17.53
N GLU A 31 2.21 -13.87 -16.31
CA GLU A 31 1.22 -12.85 -15.97
C GLU A 31 1.73 -11.44 -16.34
N THR A 32 2.94 -11.11 -15.93
CA THR A 32 3.55 -9.79 -16.16
C THR A 32 4.03 -9.56 -17.60
N SER A 33 4.15 -10.63 -18.42
CA SER A 33 4.66 -10.54 -19.79
C SER A 33 3.85 -9.57 -20.67
N GLY A 34 2.52 -9.59 -20.54
CA GLY A 34 1.64 -8.71 -21.33
C GLY A 34 1.90 -7.22 -21.08
N MET A 35 2.14 -6.86 -19.82
CA MET A 35 2.52 -5.51 -19.39
C MET A 35 3.88 -5.09 -19.98
N MET A 36 4.88 -5.98 -19.89
CA MET A 36 6.22 -5.72 -20.42
C MET A 36 6.22 -5.55 -21.94
N TYR A 37 5.39 -6.34 -22.64
CA TYR A 37 5.19 -6.23 -24.08
C TYR A 37 4.52 -4.91 -24.46
N TYR A 38 3.39 -4.59 -23.82
CA TYR A 38 2.62 -3.36 -24.09
C TYR A 38 3.49 -2.10 -23.94
N HIS A 39 4.31 -2.06 -22.89
CA HIS A 39 5.22 -0.95 -22.64
C HIS A 39 6.55 -1.00 -23.41
N LYS A 40 6.78 -2.02 -24.26
CA LYS A 40 8.02 -2.18 -25.04
C LYS A 40 9.29 -2.17 -24.17
N ILE A 41 9.23 -2.82 -23.00
CA ILE A 41 10.36 -2.85 -22.07
C ILE A 41 11.55 -3.58 -22.71
N PRO A 42 12.74 -2.95 -22.77
CA PRO A 42 13.97 -3.60 -23.22
C PRO A 42 14.28 -4.83 -22.37
N PHE A 43 14.87 -5.86 -22.98
CA PHE A 43 15.32 -7.07 -22.28
C PHE A 43 14.22 -7.90 -21.57
N ARG A 44 12.94 -7.64 -21.85
CA ARG A 44 11.80 -8.43 -21.34
C ARG A 44 11.96 -9.94 -21.57
N ASP A 45 12.72 -10.34 -22.58
CA ASP A 45 12.95 -11.74 -22.92
C ASP A 45 13.75 -12.45 -21.80
N PHE A 46 14.58 -11.73 -21.04
CA PHE A 46 15.28 -12.27 -19.86
C PHE A 46 14.39 -12.45 -18.63
N THR A 47 13.18 -11.88 -18.64
CA THR A 47 12.17 -12.10 -17.60
C THR A 47 11.04 -13.00 -18.09
N SER A 48 11.17 -13.58 -19.29
CA SER A 48 10.15 -14.46 -19.86
C SER A 48 10.11 -15.82 -19.17
N TYR A 49 8.94 -16.47 -19.21
CA TYR A 49 8.75 -17.83 -18.72
C TYR A 49 9.82 -18.79 -19.27
N GLU A 50 10.04 -18.80 -20.58
CA GLU A 50 10.94 -19.74 -21.25
C GLU A 50 12.40 -19.50 -20.86
N PHE A 51 12.83 -18.24 -20.80
CA PHE A 51 14.18 -17.91 -20.40
C PHE A 51 14.44 -18.32 -18.95
N LEU A 52 13.53 -17.97 -18.02
CA LEU A 52 13.67 -18.32 -16.61
C LEU A 52 13.68 -19.85 -16.42
N LEU A 53 12.77 -20.58 -17.08
CA LEU A 53 12.74 -22.03 -17.03
C LEU A 53 14.05 -22.64 -17.57
N GLY A 54 14.56 -22.10 -18.67
CA GLY A 54 15.84 -22.51 -19.26
C GLY A 54 17.02 -22.29 -18.32
N GLN A 55 17.14 -21.08 -17.74
CA GLN A 55 18.19 -20.77 -16.75
C GLN A 55 18.06 -21.67 -15.51
N GLY A 56 16.84 -21.88 -15.02
CA GLY A 56 16.59 -22.75 -13.87
C GLY A 56 17.10 -24.17 -14.11
N LYS A 57 16.71 -24.80 -15.23
CA LYS A 57 17.19 -26.14 -15.60
C LYS A 57 18.70 -26.21 -15.78
N MET A 58 19.29 -25.17 -16.40
CA MET A 58 20.73 -25.12 -16.70
C MET A 58 21.57 -25.09 -15.42
N TYR A 59 21.10 -24.42 -14.36
CA TYR A 59 21.81 -24.31 -13.08
C TYR A 59 21.23 -25.19 -11.97
N GLY A 60 20.35 -26.14 -12.30
CA GLY A 60 19.81 -27.09 -11.31
C GLY A 60 18.81 -26.49 -10.33
N LEU A 61 18.13 -25.40 -10.68
CA LEU A 61 17.05 -24.79 -9.92
C LEU A 61 15.69 -25.32 -10.39
N ASN A 62 14.81 -25.62 -9.44
CA ASN A 62 13.45 -26.05 -9.72
C ASN A 62 12.45 -24.87 -9.61
N LEU A 63 12.43 -24.02 -10.64
CA LEU A 63 11.52 -22.85 -10.69
C LEU A 63 10.05 -23.21 -10.96
N GLN A 64 9.76 -24.49 -11.25
CA GLN A 64 8.38 -24.99 -11.36
C GLN A 64 7.73 -25.17 -9.98
N LYS A 65 8.53 -25.12 -8.91
CA LYS A 65 8.06 -25.12 -7.52
C LYS A 65 8.04 -23.70 -6.96
N PRO A 66 7.21 -23.43 -5.94
CA PRO A 66 7.17 -22.11 -5.33
C PRO A 66 8.53 -21.75 -4.72
N MET A 67 8.95 -20.51 -4.95
CA MET A 67 10.00 -19.87 -4.16
C MET A 67 9.36 -19.30 -2.89
N TYR A 68 10.01 -19.49 -1.75
CA TYR A 68 9.56 -18.97 -0.46
C TYR A 68 10.35 -17.72 -0.12
N LEU A 69 9.64 -16.61 0.11
CA LEU A 69 10.19 -15.29 0.42
C LEU A 69 10.06 -15.01 1.92
N PHE A 70 10.99 -14.28 2.49
CA PHE A 70 10.87 -13.75 3.85
C PHE A 70 11.60 -12.41 3.96
N GLY A 71 11.13 -11.51 4.82
CA GLY A 71 11.75 -10.21 5.03
C GLY A 71 11.20 -9.47 6.23
N ASN A 72 11.98 -8.52 6.73
CA ASN A 72 11.68 -7.76 7.95
C ASN A 72 11.53 -6.27 7.64
N GLU A 73 10.84 -5.53 8.51
CA GLU A 73 10.60 -4.09 8.36
C GLU A 73 11.89 -3.29 8.14
N LYS A 74 13.00 -3.74 8.73
CA LYS A 74 14.32 -3.09 8.64
C LYS A 74 14.99 -3.22 7.26
N GLY A 75 14.41 -3.96 6.32
CA GLY A 75 14.90 -4.12 4.95
C GLY A 75 15.74 -5.39 4.70
N ASP A 76 15.99 -6.20 5.74
CA ASP A 76 16.58 -7.53 5.57
C ASP A 76 15.57 -8.46 4.86
N TRP A 77 16.01 -9.22 3.86
CA TRP A 77 15.15 -10.16 3.14
C TRP A 77 15.93 -11.35 2.61
N GLY A 78 15.22 -12.41 2.27
CA GLY A 78 15.80 -13.55 1.60
C GLY A 78 14.76 -14.45 0.96
N PHE A 79 15.24 -15.50 0.32
CA PHE A 79 14.39 -16.52 -0.25
C PHE A 79 15.03 -17.90 -0.20
N ILE A 80 14.18 -18.91 -0.26
CA ILE A 80 14.56 -20.30 -0.41
C ILE A 80 13.81 -20.88 -1.61
N LEU A 81 14.55 -21.57 -2.47
CA LEU A 81 13.98 -22.31 -3.59
C LEU A 81 14.48 -23.75 -3.61
N GLU A 82 13.73 -24.59 -4.31
CA GLU A 82 14.08 -25.98 -4.51
C GLU A 82 15.20 -26.12 -5.55
N VAL A 83 16.15 -26.99 -5.23
CA VAL A 83 17.24 -27.38 -6.13
C VAL A 83 16.93 -28.77 -6.66
N SER A 84 16.90 -28.89 -7.99
CA SER A 84 16.72 -30.16 -8.69
C SER A 84 18.05 -30.89 -8.89
N ASP A 85 19.15 -30.16 -9.06
CA ASP A 85 20.49 -30.71 -9.28
C ASP A 85 21.57 -29.81 -8.68
N SER A 86 22.00 -30.13 -7.45
CA SER A 86 23.01 -29.35 -6.72
C SER A 86 24.39 -29.34 -7.40
N SER A 87 24.69 -30.29 -8.28
CA SER A 87 25.98 -30.35 -8.98
C SER A 87 26.17 -29.21 -9.99
N LYS A 88 25.06 -28.62 -10.46
CA LYS A 88 25.05 -27.53 -11.44
C LYS A 88 25.09 -26.14 -10.81
N ILE A 89 24.78 -26.02 -9.53
CA ILE A 89 24.73 -24.73 -8.82
C ILE A 89 26.10 -24.06 -8.85
N GLY A 90 27.17 -24.81 -8.58
CA GLY A 90 28.54 -24.28 -8.58
C GLY A 90 28.92 -23.61 -9.91
N GLN A 91 28.52 -24.19 -11.06
CA GLN A 91 28.75 -23.58 -12.37
C GLN A 91 28.02 -22.25 -12.53
N GLY A 92 26.82 -22.13 -11.96
CA GLY A 92 26.07 -20.87 -11.91
C GLY A 92 26.77 -19.80 -11.08
N ILE A 93 27.34 -20.17 -9.93
CA ILE A 93 28.10 -19.28 -9.06
C ILE A 93 29.38 -18.79 -9.76
N GLU A 94 30.12 -19.70 -10.40
CA GLU A 94 31.32 -19.33 -11.16
C GLU A 94 31.00 -18.41 -12.34
N ARG A 95 29.82 -18.53 -12.95
CA ARG A 95 29.36 -17.56 -13.94
C ARG A 95 29.03 -16.21 -13.31
N LEU A 96 28.38 -16.18 -12.15
CA LEU A 96 28.08 -14.92 -11.43
C LEU A 96 29.35 -14.19 -10.99
N LYS A 97 30.39 -14.92 -10.57
CA LYS A 97 31.72 -14.37 -10.22
C LYS A 97 32.38 -13.56 -11.35
N LYS A 98 31.98 -13.76 -12.60
CA LYS A 98 32.48 -12.97 -13.75
C LYS A 98 31.90 -11.55 -13.78
N PHE A 99 30.81 -11.30 -13.06
CA PHE A 99 30.09 -10.02 -13.09
C PHE A 99 30.13 -9.30 -11.74
N ILE A 100 30.27 -10.04 -10.64
CA ILE A 100 30.31 -9.50 -9.28
C ILE A 100 31.36 -10.22 -8.43
N GLU A 101 31.97 -9.50 -7.50
CA GLU A 101 33.00 -10.03 -6.59
C GLU A 101 32.36 -10.89 -5.49
N ILE A 102 32.31 -12.20 -5.71
CA ILE A 102 31.81 -13.17 -4.74
C ILE A 102 32.99 -13.87 -4.07
N GLU A 103 33.08 -13.72 -2.77
CA GLU A 103 34.00 -14.45 -1.90
C GLU A 103 33.30 -15.68 -1.34
N ASP A 104 34.04 -16.73 -1.00
CA ASP A 104 33.53 -17.89 -0.30
C ASP A 104 34.22 -18.11 1.05
N THR A 105 33.48 -18.69 1.98
CA THR A 105 33.95 -19.04 3.32
C THR A 105 33.22 -20.29 3.81
N VAL A 106 33.71 -20.89 4.89
CA VAL A 106 33.10 -22.08 5.50
C VAL A 106 32.49 -21.72 6.84
N ILE A 107 31.18 -21.98 6.99
CA ILE A 107 30.43 -21.77 8.24
C ILE A 107 29.65 -23.05 8.54
N GLN A 108 29.84 -23.65 9.72
CA GLN A 108 29.22 -24.92 10.11
C GLN A 108 29.44 -26.04 9.06
N GLU A 109 30.67 -26.16 8.56
CA GLU A 109 31.06 -27.15 7.54
C GLU A 109 30.33 -27.00 6.19
N GLN A 110 29.64 -25.87 5.98
CA GLN A 110 28.99 -25.54 4.72
C GLN A 110 29.69 -24.36 4.05
N THR A 111 29.85 -24.43 2.73
CA THR A 111 30.31 -23.29 1.95
C THR A 111 29.24 -22.21 1.90
N VAL A 112 29.64 -20.99 2.20
CA VAL A 112 28.82 -19.78 2.11
C VAL A 112 29.50 -18.83 1.15
N TYR A 113 28.75 -18.37 0.17
CA TYR A 113 29.16 -17.37 -0.81
C TYR A 113 28.66 -16.01 -0.37
N ASN A 114 29.51 -15.00 -0.41
CA ASN A 114 29.23 -13.66 0.08
C ASN A 114 29.59 -12.62 -0.99
N TYR A 115 28.68 -11.68 -1.19
CA TYR A 115 28.89 -10.46 -1.95
C TYR A 115 28.80 -9.26 -0.99
N SER A 116 29.96 -8.88 -0.45
CA SER A 116 30.10 -7.91 0.64
C SER A 116 29.51 -6.55 0.31
N LYS A 117 29.64 -6.09 -0.94
CA LYS A 117 29.15 -4.77 -1.39
C LYS A 117 27.66 -4.56 -1.15
N GLU A 118 26.87 -5.64 -1.22
CA GLU A 118 25.41 -5.60 -1.04
C GLU A 118 24.94 -6.34 0.22
N SER A 119 25.87 -6.81 1.07
CA SER A 119 25.57 -7.67 2.23
C SER A 119 24.68 -8.86 1.85
N MET A 120 25.01 -9.51 0.72
CA MET A 120 24.27 -10.65 0.19
C MET A 120 25.04 -11.94 0.40
N TYR A 121 24.33 -12.94 0.88
CA TYR A 121 24.85 -14.25 1.22
C TYR A 121 24.06 -15.33 0.52
N MET A 122 24.74 -16.42 0.17
CA MET A 122 24.16 -17.55 -0.51
C MET A 122 24.75 -18.84 0.02
N ASN A 123 23.88 -19.83 0.25
CA ASN A 123 24.26 -21.20 0.56
C ASN A 123 23.31 -22.15 -0.16
N TYR A 124 23.79 -23.30 -0.57
CA TYR A 124 22.94 -24.34 -1.15
C TYR A 124 23.30 -25.70 -0.57
N GLY A 125 22.28 -26.55 -0.47
CA GLY A 125 22.42 -27.96 -0.15
C GLY A 125 21.97 -28.83 -1.32
N LYS A 126 21.74 -30.12 -1.04
CA LYS A 126 21.28 -31.08 -2.06
C LYS A 126 19.94 -30.70 -2.69
N ASN A 127 19.03 -30.11 -1.92
CA ASN A 127 17.63 -29.87 -2.32
C ASN A 127 17.14 -28.43 -2.11
N TYR A 128 18.02 -27.50 -1.72
CA TYR A 128 17.64 -26.11 -1.50
C TYR A 128 18.75 -25.14 -1.91
N LEU A 129 18.35 -23.95 -2.32
CA LEU A 129 19.21 -22.78 -2.44
C LEU A 129 18.62 -21.68 -1.55
N PHE A 130 19.45 -21.16 -0.65
CA PHE A 130 19.15 -20.10 0.30
C PHE A 130 19.92 -18.85 -0.10
N VAL A 131 19.20 -17.74 -0.28
CA VAL A 131 19.77 -16.43 -0.55
C VAL A 131 19.25 -15.46 0.48
N TYR A 132 20.12 -14.61 1.02
CA TYR A 132 19.76 -13.64 2.04
C TYR A 132 20.53 -12.34 1.85
N LYS A 133 19.84 -11.21 1.97
CA LYS A 133 20.41 -9.87 2.04
C LYS A 133 20.11 -9.28 3.42
N GLY A 134 21.14 -8.89 4.15
CA GLY A 134 20.97 -8.22 5.44
C GLY A 134 21.99 -8.59 6.50
N ASN A 135 21.76 -8.11 7.72
CA ASN A 135 22.73 -8.23 8.82
C ASN A 135 22.54 -9.50 9.65
N ASN A 136 21.35 -10.10 9.67
CA ASN A 136 21.04 -11.29 10.47
C ASN A 136 21.27 -12.61 9.72
N PHE A 137 22.35 -12.71 8.93
CA PHE A 137 22.62 -13.91 8.13
C PHE A 137 22.82 -15.15 9.01
N LYS A 138 23.66 -15.05 10.06
CA LYS A 138 24.03 -16.20 10.92
C LYS A 138 22.81 -16.88 11.55
N GLY A 139 21.83 -16.12 12.01
CA GLY A 139 20.61 -16.66 12.61
C GLY A 139 19.77 -17.44 11.61
N ASN A 140 19.46 -16.81 10.46
CA ASN A 140 18.67 -17.43 9.39
C ASN A 140 19.39 -18.65 8.81
N PHE A 141 20.69 -18.54 8.55
CA PHE A 141 21.53 -19.62 8.06
C PHE A 141 21.51 -20.84 9.00
N LYS A 142 21.66 -20.63 10.31
CA LYS A 142 21.61 -21.71 11.31
C LYS A 142 20.27 -22.44 11.26
N GLN A 143 19.16 -21.72 11.15
CA GLN A 143 17.83 -22.30 11.04
C GLN A 143 17.68 -23.14 9.76
N VAL A 144 18.16 -22.62 8.62
CA VAL A 144 18.07 -23.30 7.32
C VAL A 144 18.87 -24.60 7.32
N VAL A 145 20.13 -24.57 7.78
CA VAL A 145 21.05 -25.71 7.71
C VAL A 145 20.67 -26.80 8.71
N ASN A 146 20.27 -26.42 9.93
CA ASN A 146 20.00 -27.36 11.03
C ASN A 146 18.54 -27.82 11.14
N ALA A 147 17.70 -27.48 10.17
CA ALA A 147 16.29 -27.87 10.14
C ALA A 147 16.12 -29.40 10.18
N ARG A 148 15.14 -29.87 10.96
CA ARG A 148 14.72 -31.27 11.02
C ARG A 148 13.38 -31.45 10.33
N TYR A 149 13.08 -32.70 9.98
CA TYR A 149 11.78 -33.04 9.44
C TYR A 149 10.66 -32.65 10.42
N PHE A 150 9.63 -31.96 9.91
CA PHE A 150 8.54 -31.34 10.69
C PHE A 150 8.87 -30.07 11.51
N ASP A 151 10.04 -29.45 11.33
CA ASP A 151 10.40 -28.18 12.01
C ASP A 151 9.73 -26.92 11.42
N ILE A 152 8.61 -27.06 10.72
CA ILE A 152 7.86 -25.90 10.22
C ILE A 152 7.41 -24.99 11.37
N THR A 153 7.81 -23.72 11.27
CA THR A 153 7.46 -22.66 12.22
C THR A 153 5.97 -22.32 12.17
N LYS A 154 5.47 -21.66 13.23
CA LYS A 154 4.04 -21.40 13.41
C LYS A 154 3.49 -20.52 12.29
N GLU A 155 4.20 -19.45 11.95
CA GLU A 155 3.80 -18.46 10.94
C GLU A 155 3.67 -19.09 9.55
N TRP A 156 4.64 -19.93 9.18
CA TRP A 156 4.61 -20.65 7.91
C TRP A 156 3.50 -21.70 7.87
N ARG A 157 3.26 -22.40 8.97
CA ARG A 157 2.14 -23.34 9.08
C ARG A 157 0.80 -22.63 8.91
N GLU A 158 0.63 -21.49 9.57
CA GLU A 158 -0.56 -20.66 9.43
C GLU A 158 -0.73 -20.18 7.99
N PHE A 159 0.31 -19.59 7.38
CA PHE A 159 0.27 -19.08 6.01
C PHE A 159 -0.06 -20.17 4.98
N ILE A 160 0.62 -21.32 5.02
CA ILE A 160 0.42 -22.41 4.06
C ILE A 160 -0.99 -23.02 4.19
N SER A 161 -1.60 -22.96 5.38
CA SER A 161 -2.95 -23.47 5.58
C SER A 161 -4.06 -22.56 5.02
N LYS A 162 -3.77 -21.29 4.70
CA LYS A 162 -4.78 -20.33 4.22
C LYS A 162 -5.22 -20.63 2.79
N LYS A 163 -6.53 -20.54 2.55
CA LYS A 163 -7.14 -20.61 1.21
C LYS A 163 -7.18 -19.27 0.48
N THR A 164 -7.11 -18.16 1.22
CA THR A 164 -7.09 -16.80 0.67
C THR A 164 -5.91 -16.63 -0.28
N PHE A 165 -6.18 -16.14 -1.49
CA PHE A 165 -5.19 -15.97 -2.56
C PHE A 165 -4.44 -17.26 -2.96
N LYS A 166 -5.03 -18.45 -2.73
CA LYS A 166 -4.37 -19.73 -3.07
C LYS A 166 -3.93 -19.80 -4.54
N ASN A 167 -4.73 -19.22 -5.44
CA ASN A 167 -4.54 -19.26 -6.90
C ASN A 167 -3.64 -18.13 -7.43
N GLU A 168 -3.28 -17.15 -6.60
CA GLU A 168 -2.45 -16.02 -7.01
C GLU A 168 -0.97 -16.46 -7.05
N HIS A 169 -0.20 -15.87 -7.96
CA HIS A 169 1.17 -16.31 -8.24
C HIS A 169 2.22 -15.75 -7.28
N LEU A 170 1.97 -14.58 -6.70
CA LEU A 170 2.78 -14.02 -5.62
C LEU A 170 1.86 -13.64 -4.46
N VAL A 171 2.08 -14.25 -3.30
CA VAL A 171 1.32 -13.99 -2.07
C VAL A 171 2.26 -13.70 -0.93
N ILE A 172 2.01 -12.60 -0.23
CA ILE A 172 2.74 -12.18 0.97
C ILE A 172 1.77 -12.27 2.16
N TYR A 173 2.22 -12.85 3.25
CA TYR A 173 1.57 -12.89 4.55
C TYR A 173 2.40 -12.04 5.51
N SER A 174 1.74 -11.17 6.26
CA SER A 174 2.36 -10.31 7.25
C SER A 174 2.16 -10.88 8.64
N ASN A 175 3.27 -11.21 9.29
CA ASN A 175 3.38 -11.48 10.72
C ASN A 175 3.80 -10.21 11.52
N TRP A 176 3.88 -9.06 10.86
CA TRP A 176 4.37 -7.80 11.42
C TRP A 176 3.60 -7.37 12.68
N ASP A 177 4.33 -7.17 13.78
CA ASP A 177 3.74 -6.91 15.10
C ASP A 177 2.95 -5.60 15.16
N LYS A 178 3.27 -4.60 14.34
CA LYS A 178 2.49 -3.35 14.30
C LYS A 178 1.06 -3.59 13.84
N LEU A 179 0.83 -4.52 12.91
CA LEU A 179 -0.54 -4.89 12.50
C LEU A 179 -1.28 -5.64 13.62
N LYS A 180 -0.58 -6.53 14.33
CA LYS A 180 -1.14 -7.25 15.48
C LYS A 180 -1.54 -6.29 16.61
N ASN A 181 -0.70 -5.29 16.89
CA ASN A 181 -0.94 -4.27 17.90
C ASN A 181 -2.18 -3.41 17.61
N VAL A 182 -2.58 -3.29 16.35
CA VAL A 182 -3.80 -2.60 15.93
C VAL A 182 -4.97 -3.57 15.71
N GLY A 183 -4.86 -4.79 16.23
CA GLY A 183 -5.92 -5.80 16.23
C GLY A 183 -6.06 -6.63 14.95
N ILE A 184 -5.20 -6.40 13.93
CA ILE A 184 -5.18 -7.21 12.71
C ILE A 184 -4.45 -8.53 12.99
N GLU A 185 -5.19 -9.63 12.97
CA GLU A 185 -4.68 -10.98 13.21
C GLU A 185 -4.01 -11.56 11.96
N THR A 186 -4.57 -11.30 10.78
CA THR A 186 -4.01 -11.77 9.51
C THR A 186 -4.05 -10.64 8.52
N ALA A 187 -2.92 -10.40 7.87
CA ALA A 187 -2.82 -9.53 6.72
C ALA A 187 -2.13 -10.29 5.58
N MET A 188 -2.79 -10.37 4.43
CA MET A 188 -2.28 -11.02 3.24
C MET A 188 -2.40 -10.08 2.05
N PHE A 189 -1.44 -10.18 1.15
CA PHE A 189 -1.38 -9.38 -0.06
C PHE A 189 -1.05 -10.28 -1.24
N ALA A 190 -1.65 -10.01 -2.39
CA ALA A 190 -1.37 -10.74 -3.61
C ALA A 190 -1.18 -9.81 -4.79
N HIS A 191 -0.25 -10.19 -5.65
CA HIS A 191 0.00 -9.55 -6.93
C HIS A 191 -1.05 -9.99 -7.94
N ASP A 192 -1.53 -9.03 -8.73
CA ASP A 192 -2.27 -9.24 -9.96
C ASP A 192 -1.87 -8.14 -10.94
N SER A 193 -1.87 -8.41 -12.24
CA SER A 193 -1.42 -7.44 -13.24
C SER A 193 -2.17 -7.56 -14.55
N ASP A 194 -2.39 -6.39 -15.16
CA ASP A 194 -2.86 -6.29 -16.54
C ASP A 194 -1.81 -5.52 -17.38
N SER A 195 -2.14 -5.22 -18.64
CA SER A 195 -1.20 -4.55 -19.55
C SER A 195 -0.84 -3.12 -19.13
N LEU A 196 -1.64 -2.46 -18.28
CA LEU A 196 -1.54 -1.04 -17.95
C LEU A 196 -1.19 -0.77 -16.48
N SER A 197 -1.50 -1.72 -15.61
CA SER A 197 -1.50 -1.54 -14.17
C SER A 197 -1.10 -2.80 -13.41
N PHE A 198 -0.45 -2.54 -12.29
CA PHE A 198 -0.19 -3.51 -11.25
C PHE A 198 -1.27 -3.33 -10.17
N ASN A 199 -1.86 -4.43 -9.73
CA ASN A 199 -2.88 -4.48 -8.70
C ASN A 199 -2.35 -5.26 -7.50
N LEU A 200 -2.39 -4.63 -6.33
CA LEU A 200 -2.12 -5.29 -5.05
C LEU A 200 -3.45 -5.60 -4.38
N LYS A 201 -3.88 -6.86 -4.45
CA LYS A 201 -5.01 -7.38 -3.67
C LYS A 201 -4.59 -7.44 -2.21
N SER A 202 -5.48 -7.09 -1.30
CA SER A 202 -5.25 -7.08 0.15
C SER A 202 -6.40 -7.77 0.87
N TYR A 203 -6.06 -8.50 1.91
CA TYR A 203 -6.98 -9.17 2.81
C TYR A 203 -6.53 -8.92 4.25
N LEU A 204 -7.42 -8.36 5.05
CA LEU A 204 -7.20 -8.11 6.47
C LEU A 204 -8.26 -8.85 7.28
N ARG A 205 -7.85 -9.49 8.37
CA ARG A 205 -8.75 -10.14 9.33
C ARG A 205 -8.44 -9.70 10.74
N LYS A 206 -9.48 -9.46 11.53
CA LYS A 206 -9.41 -9.20 12.97
C LYS A 206 -10.02 -10.37 13.74
N LYS A 207 -9.60 -10.53 15.01
CA LYS A 207 -10.30 -11.39 15.98
C LYS A 207 -11.61 -10.76 16.45
N THR A 208 -11.64 -9.44 16.57
CA THR A 208 -12.81 -8.65 16.93
C THR A 208 -13.45 -8.03 15.68
N ALA A 209 -14.67 -7.53 15.79
CA ALA A 209 -15.33 -6.91 14.65
C ALA A 209 -14.59 -5.64 14.18
N PHE A 210 -14.72 -5.30 12.89
CA PHE A 210 -14.28 -3.99 12.36
C PHE A 210 -15.21 -2.85 12.80
N HIS A 211 -16.41 -3.16 13.32
CA HIS A 211 -17.44 -2.20 13.76
C HIS A 211 -17.87 -1.17 12.70
N ILE A 212 -17.54 -1.44 11.43
CA ILE A 212 -17.97 -0.69 10.25
C ILE A 212 -18.62 -1.65 9.27
N THR A 213 -19.63 -1.18 8.54
CA THR A 213 -20.18 -1.90 7.38
C THR A 213 -20.25 -0.96 6.17
N LYS A 214 -20.36 -1.49 4.95
CA LYS A 214 -20.59 -0.65 3.75
C LYS A 214 -22.05 -0.24 3.70
N LYS A 215 -22.33 1.04 3.44
CA LYS A 215 -23.68 1.48 3.07
C LYS A 215 -24.05 0.92 1.69
N LYS A 216 -25.35 0.79 1.43
CA LYS A 216 -25.86 0.39 0.11
C LYS A 216 -25.58 1.46 -0.94
N GLU A 217 -25.77 2.72 -0.57
CA GLU A 217 -25.50 3.89 -1.39
C GLU A 217 -25.20 5.10 -0.50
N GLY A 218 -24.54 6.09 -1.09
CA GLY A 218 -24.38 7.43 -0.55
C GLY A 218 -24.20 8.43 -1.68
N LEU A 219 -24.18 9.72 -1.37
CA LEU A 219 -23.99 10.76 -2.38
C LEU A 219 -22.51 11.03 -2.58
N CYS A 220 -21.96 11.09 -3.80
CA CYS A 220 -20.60 11.56 -4.06
C CYS A 220 -20.59 12.71 -5.06
N PHE A 221 -19.46 13.42 -5.20
CA PHE A 221 -19.32 14.43 -6.25
C PHE A 221 -19.22 13.76 -7.62
N ASN A 222 -19.80 14.36 -8.65
CA ASN A 222 -19.63 13.84 -10.01
C ASN A 222 -18.13 13.84 -10.38
N HIS A 223 -17.64 12.71 -10.91
CA HIS A 223 -16.21 12.46 -11.06
C HIS A 223 -15.52 13.55 -11.89
N ILE A 224 -14.67 14.36 -11.25
CA ILE A 224 -13.78 15.29 -11.94
C ILE A 224 -12.70 14.48 -12.64
N GLN A 225 -12.78 14.35 -13.97
CA GLN A 225 -11.65 13.94 -14.80
C GLN A 225 -10.49 14.90 -14.45
N ASN A 226 -9.42 14.41 -13.82
CA ASN A 226 -8.24 15.15 -13.32
C ASN A 226 -8.21 15.53 -11.82
N ALA A 227 -9.05 14.94 -10.96
CA ALA A 227 -8.81 15.00 -9.53
C ALA A 227 -7.44 14.38 -9.18
N SER A 228 -6.57 15.16 -8.54
CA SER A 228 -5.24 14.71 -8.10
C SER A 228 -5.31 13.92 -6.81
N LYS A 229 -6.33 14.21 -5.98
CA LYS A 229 -6.70 13.49 -4.77
C LYS A 229 -8.23 13.36 -4.73
N SER A 230 -8.72 12.19 -4.38
CA SER A 230 -10.12 12.00 -4.01
C SER A 230 -10.25 10.99 -2.89
N VAL A 231 -11.26 11.17 -2.06
CA VAL A 231 -11.72 10.19 -1.08
C VAL A 231 -13.21 10.06 -1.28
N GLU A 232 -13.71 8.84 -1.30
CA GLU A 232 -15.13 8.53 -1.32
C GLU A 232 -15.36 7.38 -0.34
N LEU A 233 -16.13 7.64 0.71
CA LEU A 233 -16.44 6.68 1.76
C LEU A 233 -17.94 6.71 2.03
N HIS A 234 -18.54 5.52 2.04
CA HIS A 234 -19.95 5.26 2.29
C HIS A 234 -20.04 4.10 3.30
N LEU A 235 -19.89 4.44 4.58
CA LEU A 235 -19.75 3.48 5.68
C LEU A 235 -20.85 3.67 6.72
N ASP A 236 -21.45 2.60 7.23
CA ASP A 236 -22.21 2.66 8.46
C ASP A 236 -21.25 2.51 9.64
N ILE A 237 -21.17 3.57 10.45
CA ILE A 237 -20.27 3.68 11.59
C ILE A 237 -21.01 3.63 12.93
N SER A 238 -22.29 3.24 12.94
CA SER A 238 -23.12 3.23 14.15
C SER A 238 -22.52 2.37 15.27
N GLU A 239 -21.95 1.22 14.92
CA GLU A 239 -21.24 0.35 15.86
C GLU A 239 -19.86 0.90 16.22
N LEU A 240 -19.13 1.50 15.27
CA LEU A 240 -17.83 2.12 15.53
C LEU A 240 -17.94 3.24 16.59
N ARG A 241 -18.99 4.07 16.53
CA ARG A 241 -19.25 5.13 17.52
C ARG A 241 -19.40 4.60 18.95
N LYS A 242 -19.93 3.38 19.11
CA LYS A 242 -20.10 2.71 20.41
C LYS A 242 -18.81 2.07 20.92
N ASN A 243 -17.81 1.92 20.05
CA ASN A 243 -16.55 1.24 20.34
C ASN A 243 -15.35 2.19 20.13
N PRO A 244 -15.25 3.31 20.88
CA PRO A 244 -14.18 4.31 20.69
C PRO A 244 -12.77 3.77 20.99
N ASN A 245 -12.68 2.66 21.71
CA ASN A 245 -11.42 2.01 22.07
C ASN A 245 -10.96 0.98 21.03
N ASP A 246 -11.64 0.88 19.87
CA ASP A 246 -11.18 0.00 18.79
C ASP A 246 -9.72 0.35 18.41
N PRO A 247 -8.80 -0.62 18.36
CA PRO A 247 -7.39 -0.33 18.12
C PRO A 247 -7.10 0.39 16.80
N LEU A 248 -7.86 0.09 15.72
CA LEU A 248 -7.70 0.79 14.45
C LEU A 248 -8.17 2.24 14.55
N LEU A 249 -9.30 2.47 15.21
CA LEU A 249 -9.83 3.81 15.45
C LEU A 249 -8.85 4.64 16.29
N VAL A 250 -8.28 4.05 17.34
CA VAL A 250 -7.29 4.71 18.20
C VAL A 250 -6.05 5.15 17.41
N GLU A 251 -5.55 4.34 16.46
CA GLU A 251 -4.44 4.76 15.60
C GLU A 251 -4.82 5.90 14.65
N VAL A 252 -6.00 5.85 14.04
CA VAL A 252 -6.49 6.96 13.20
C VAL A 252 -6.63 8.25 14.03
N MET A 253 -7.12 8.15 15.26
CA MET A 253 -7.20 9.28 16.19
C MET A 253 -5.82 9.85 16.54
N LYS A 254 -4.80 9.00 16.71
CA LYS A 254 -3.41 9.45 16.95
C LYS A 254 -2.87 10.27 15.77
N LEU A 255 -3.20 9.90 14.54
CA LEU A 255 -2.85 10.70 13.35
C LEU A 255 -3.53 12.06 13.39
N GLY A 256 -4.85 12.10 13.67
CA GLY A 256 -5.63 13.33 13.83
C GLY A 256 -5.08 14.28 14.89
N LYS A 257 -4.64 13.71 16.03
CA LYS A 257 -4.10 14.48 17.16
C LYS A 257 -2.84 15.28 16.79
N ARG A 258 -2.03 14.82 15.83
CA ARG A 258 -0.79 15.51 15.40
C ARG A 258 -1.04 16.93 14.85
N PHE A 259 -2.21 17.16 14.28
CA PHE A 259 -2.63 18.47 13.77
C PHE A 259 -3.84 19.02 14.54
N GLY A 260 -4.07 18.51 15.77
CA GLY A 260 -5.08 19.03 16.68
C GLY A 260 -6.53 18.70 16.33
N PHE A 261 -6.79 17.80 15.37
CA PHE A 261 -8.15 17.50 14.88
C PHE A 261 -9.07 16.93 15.96
N PRO A 262 -10.30 17.46 16.13
CA PRO A 262 -11.23 17.00 17.14
C PRO A 262 -11.95 15.71 16.73
N PHE A 263 -11.21 14.59 16.70
CA PHE A 263 -11.68 13.33 16.13
C PHE A 263 -12.91 12.74 16.86
N ASN A 264 -13.01 12.89 18.17
CA ASN A 264 -14.18 12.44 18.93
C ASN A 264 -15.44 13.22 18.55
N ASP A 265 -15.31 14.53 18.35
CA ASP A 265 -16.42 15.37 17.90
C ASP A 265 -16.79 15.04 16.46
N PHE A 266 -15.79 14.78 15.60
CA PHE A 266 -16.00 14.29 14.23
C PHE A 266 -16.78 12.98 14.20
N LEU A 267 -16.38 11.97 14.97
CA LEU A 267 -17.01 10.65 14.95
C LEU A 267 -18.47 10.69 15.43
N LYS A 268 -18.80 11.59 16.37
CA LYS A 268 -20.19 11.85 16.81
C LYS A 268 -20.99 12.59 15.75
N ALA A 269 -20.37 13.55 15.06
CA ALA A 269 -21.00 14.38 14.05
C ALA A 269 -21.12 13.69 12.68
N TRP A 270 -20.27 12.74 12.34
CA TRP A 270 -20.23 12.10 11.03
C TRP A 270 -21.28 11.01 10.92
N ASP A 271 -22.05 11.03 9.82
CA ASP A 271 -23.08 10.04 9.55
C ASP A 271 -22.66 8.94 8.57
N GLY A 272 -21.39 8.93 8.17
CA GLY A 272 -20.79 7.81 7.45
C GLY A 272 -20.53 8.03 5.97
N ASP A 273 -21.04 9.12 5.38
CA ASP A 273 -20.69 9.53 4.02
C ASP A 273 -19.66 10.66 4.08
N LEU A 274 -18.56 10.50 3.35
CA LEU A 274 -17.51 11.51 3.21
C LEU A 274 -17.00 11.44 1.78
N CYS A 275 -17.05 12.55 1.06
CA CYS A 275 -16.28 12.69 -0.17
C CYS A 275 -15.49 13.97 -0.15
N PHE A 276 -14.28 13.83 -0.65
CA PHE A 276 -13.33 14.89 -0.83
C PHE A 276 -12.76 14.78 -2.23
N MET A 277 -12.61 15.92 -2.90
CA MET A 277 -11.97 16.03 -4.19
C MET A 277 -11.08 17.27 -4.24
N GLU A 278 -9.85 17.08 -4.71
CA GLU A 278 -8.89 18.15 -4.97
C GLU A 278 -8.22 17.93 -6.32
N GLY A 279 -8.40 18.87 -7.24
CA GLY A 279 -7.76 18.84 -8.55
C GLY A 279 -8.50 19.64 -9.61
N GLY A 280 -7.97 19.60 -10.83
CA GLY A 280 -8.31 20.59 -11.85
C GLY A 280 -7.83 22.00 -11.48
N LEU A 281 -8.10 22.96 -12.36
CA LEU A 281 -7.88 24.38 -12.09
C LEU A 281 -9.22 25.11 -12.24
N GLN A 282 -9.53 25.98 -11.30
CA GLN A 282 -10.69 26.84 -11.31
C GLN A 282 -10.23 28.29 -11.25
N LYS A 283 -10.87 29.15 -12.05
CA LYS A 283 -10.68 30.59 -11.94
C LYS A 283 -11.55 31.10 -10.81
N VAL A 284 -10.94 31.77 -9.85
CA VAL A 284 -11.61 32.46 -8.75
C VAL A 284 -11.14 33.91 -8.74
N LYS A 285 -12.04 34.84 -8.44
CA LYS A 285 -11.67 36.24 -8.25
C LYS A 285 -11.11 36.40 -6.85
N GLU A 286 -9.82 36.70 -6.75
CA GLU A 286 -9.18 37.06 -5.50
C GLU A 286 -9.16 38.57 -5.36
N THR A 287 -9.54 39.05 -4.18
CA THR A 287 -9.39 40.44 -3.81
C THR A 287 -8.02 40.65 -3.16
N TYR A 288 -7.30 41.68 -3.58
CA TYR A 288 -6.00 42.07 -3.03
C TYR A 288 -5.95 43.58 -2.83
N ILE A 289 -5.15 44.00 -1.86
CA ILE A 289 -4.91 45.42 -1.59
C ILE A 289 -3.67 45.83 -2.39
N GLU A 290 -3.83 46.83 -3.25
CA GLU A 290 -2.73 47.47 -3.95
C GLU A 290 -2.61 48.91 -3.44
N THR A 291 -1.39 49.34 -3.11
CA THR A 291 -1.13 50.73 -2.78
C THR A 291 -0.96 51.52 -4.07
N GLU A 292 -1.89 52.42 -4.36
CA GLU A 292 -1.82 53.35 -5.48
C GLU A 292 -1.56 54.77 -4.98
N LEU A 293 -0.99 55.62 -5.83
CA LEU A 293 -0.85 57.05 -5.56
C LEU A 293 -2.07 57.78 -6.14
N ASP A 294 -2.68 58.65 -5.34
CA ASP A 294 -3.76 59.52 -5.81
C ASP A 294 -3.22 60.71 -6.64
N GLU A 295 -4.13 61.57 -7.11
CA GLU A 295 -3.77 62.75 -7.94
C GLU A 295 -2.82 63.73 -7.23
N ASP A 296 -2.75 63.66 -5.89
CA ASP A 296 -1.88 64.47 -5.04
C ASP A 296 -0.63 63.70 -4.56
N PHE A 297 -0.34 62.53 -5.15
CA PHE A 297 0.79 61.65 -4.80
C PHE A 297 0.77 61.08 -3.37
N ASN A 298 -0.41 60.98 -2.74
CA ASN A 298 -0.55 60.30 -1.46
C ASN A 298 -0.81 58.80 -1.67
N ALA A 299 -0.18 57.97 -0.83
CA ALA A 299 -0.39 56.53 -0.84
C ALA A 299 -1.80 56.18 -0.32
N ARG A 300 -2.59 55.53 -1.16
CA ARG A 300 -3.93 55.04 -0.84
C ARG A 300 -4.01 53.53 -1.12
N GLU A 301 -4.53 52.79 -0.15
CA GLU A 301 -4.86 51.37 -0.34
C GLU A 301 -6.15 51.25 -1.15
N VAL A 302 -6.06 50.57 -2.30
CA VAL A 302 -7.19 50.32 -3.19
C VAL A 302 -7.41 48.82 -3.29
N GLU A 303 -8.67 48.43 -3.06
CA GLU A 303 -9.10 47.04 -3.15
C GLU A 303 -9.34 46.68 -4.62
N LYS A 304 -8.51 45.78 -5.17
CA LYS A 304 -8.61 45.31 -6.55
C LYS A 304 -8.90 43.82 -6.61
N THR A 305 -9.51 43.39 -7.71
CA THR A 305 -9.76 41.96 -7.98
C THR A 305 -8.90 41.46 -9.12
N ARG A 306 -8.37 40.25 -8.99
CA ARG A 306 -7.67 39.52 -10.07
C ARG A 306 -8.22 38.12 -10.23
N ASP A 307 -8.14 37.58 -11.44
CA ASP A 307 -8.43 36.17 -11.68
C ASP A 307 -7.23 35.33 -11.23
N ALA A 308 -7.42 34.51 -10.20
CA ALA A 308 -6.46 33.52 -9.74
C ALA A 308 -6.87 32.12 -10.20
N LEU A 309 -5.90 31.31 -10.61
CA LEU A 309 -6.10 29.88 -10.91
C LEU A 309 -5.76 29.07 -9.67
N ILE A 310 -6.78 28.52 -9.02
CA ILE A 310 -6.64 27.68 -7.83
C ILE A 310 -7.07 26.24 -8.12
N PRO A 311 -6.56 25.23 -7.39
CA PRO A 311 -7.10 23.89 -7.46
C PRO A 311 -8.57 23.87 -7.07
N GLY A 312 -9.38 23.12 -7.82
CA GLY A 312 -10.75 22.86 -7.40
C GLY A 312 -10.75 22.05 -6.12
N TYR A 313 -11.37 22.56 -5.07
CA TYR A 313 -11.50 21.93 -3.76
C TYR A 313 -12.97 21.70 -3.46
N SER A 314 -13.34 20.49 -3.08
CA SER A 314 -14.70 20.18 -2.64
C SER A 314 -14.68 19.10 -1.58
N VAL A 315 -15.36 19.34 -0.48
CA VAL A 315 -15.57 18.35 0.58
C VAL A 315 -17.04 18.36 0.97
N TYR A 316 -17.66 17.19 0.95
CA TYR A 316 -18.95 16.99 1.59
C TYR A 316 -18.84 15.87 2.61
N PHE A 317 -19.62 15.98 3.68
CA PHE A 317 -19.84 14.88 4.61
C PHE A 317 -21.27 14.90 5.13
N SER A 318 -21.84 13.72 5.32
CA SER A 318 -23.14 13.56 5.98
C SER A 318 -22.97 13.67 7.49
N THR A 319 -23.94 14.28 8.16
CA THR A 319 -23.83 14.62 9.57
C THR A 319 -25.03 14.23 10.40
N THR A 320 -24.82 14.12 11.71
CA THR A 320 -25.87 13.95 12.72
C THR A 320 -26.25 15.29 13.35
N SER A 321 -27.13 15.28 14.35
CA SER A 321 -27.45 16.46 15.16
C SER A 321 -26.24 17.09 15.87
N HIS A 322 -25.10 16.39 15.97
CA HIS A 322 -23.88 16.89 16.61
C HIS A 322 -23.00 17.74 15.68
N ALA A 323 -23.36 17.91 14.41
CA ALA A 323 -22.59 18.71 13.46
C ALA A 323 -22.25 20.13 13.95
N PRO A 324 -23.19 20.94 14.49
CA PRO A 324 -22.89 22.29 14.93
C PRO A 324 -21.77 22.34 16.00
N VAL A 325 -21.75 21.36 16.90
CA VAL A 325 -20.70 21.25 17.94
C VAL A 325 -19.34 20.98 17.29
N PHE A 326 -19.29 20.06 16.33
CA PHE A 326 -18.06 19.74 15.60
C PHE A 326 -17.54 20.94 14.78
N ILE A 327 -18.41 21.65 14.05
CA ILE A 327 -18.02 22.84 13.27
C ILE A 327 -17.47 23.94 14.20
N ASN A 328 -18.16 24.23 15.32
CA ASN A 328 -17.68 25.19 16.30
C ASN A 328 -16.32 24.79 16.90
N LYS A 329 -16.09 23.49 17.08
CA LYS A 329 -14.81 22.97 17.56
C LYS A 329 -13.69 23.17 16.53
N LEU A 330 -13.98 22.98 15.24
CA LEU A 330 -13.03 23.26 14.17
C LEU A 330 -12.68 24.75 14.11
N LEU A 331 -13.68 25.64 14.25
CA LEU A 331 -13.50 27.10 14.30
C LEU A 331 -12.60 27.50 15.49
N LYS A 332 -12.94 27.04 16.70
CA LYS A 332 -12.16 27.33 17.92
C LYS A 332 -10.71 26.85 17.84
N LYS A 333 -10.45 25.76 17.10
CA LYS A 333 -9.11 25.19 16.92
C LYS A 333 -8.34 25.80 15.75
N GLY A 334 -8.93 26.72 15.00
CA GLY A 334 -8.32 27.30 13.79
C GLY A 334 -8.13 26.29 12.66
N ILE A 335 -8.78 25.12 12.73
CA ILE A 335 -8.76 24.13 11.64
C ILE A 335 -9.70 24.57 10.53
N LEU A 336 -10.84 25.12 10.93
CA LEU A 336 -11.73 25.89 10.07
C LEU A 336 -11.59 27.35 10.50
N THR A 337 -11.50 28.26 9.54
CA THR A 337 -11.56 29.71 9.78
C THR A 337 -12.66 30.30 8.92
N GLN A 338 -13.22 31.43 9.35
CA GLN A 338 -14.31 32.11 8.66
C GLN A 338 -13.84 33.50 8.26
N GLU A 339 -13.96 33.82 6.97
CA GLU A 339 -13.63 35.10 6.36
C GLU A 339 -14.93 35.64 5.74
N GLY A 340 -15.66 36.47 6.47
CA GLY A 340 -17.01 36.91 6.07
C GLY A 340 -18.01 35.73 6.02
N ASN A 341 -18.56 35.46 4.83
CA ASN A 341 -19.47 34.34 4.58
C ASN A 341 -18.75 33.07 4.12
N ASP A 342 -17.44 33.15 3.89
CA ASP A 342 -16.64 32.06 3.36
C ASP A 342 -15.77 31.41 4.45
N TYR A 343 -15.27 30.23 4.12
CA TYR A 343 -14.57 29.37 5.06
C TYR A 343 -13.25 28.88 4.48
N ARG A 344 -12.29 28.56 5.36
CA ARG A 344 -11.01 27.98 4.96
C ARG A 344 -10.61 26.85 5.90
N PHE A 345 -10.33 25.67 5.35
CA PHE A 345 -9.73 24.56 6.09
C PHE A 345 -8.21 24.68 6.05
N LEU A 346 -7.58 25.06 7.18
CA LEU A 346 -6.12 25.24 7.26
C LEU A 346 -5.60 26.07 6.06
N PHE A 347 -4.87 25.44 5.14
CA PHE A 347 -4.27 26.06 3.96
C PHE A 347 -5.08 25.85 2.67
N SER A 348 -6.35 25.46 2.76
CA SER A 348 -7.22 25.37 1.59
C SER A 348 -7.39 26.76 0.94
N PRO A 349 -7.88 26.81 -0.32
CA PRO A 349 -8.48 28.02 -0.85
C PRO A 349 -9.69 28.46 -0.02
N ILE A 350 -10.20 29.66 -0.30
CA ILE A 350 -11.49 30.13 0.22
C ILE A 350 -12.60 29.22 -0.31
N LEU A 351 -13.52 28.82 0.57
CA LEU A 351 -14.59 27.88 0.29
C LEU A 351 -15.95 28.48 0.66
N HIS A 352 -16.90 28.35 -0.25
CA HIS A 352 -18.30 28.58 0.04
C HIS A 352 -18.88 27.38 0.80
N LEU A 353 -19.81 27.65 1.73
CA LEU A 353 -20.56 26.62 2.43
C LEU A 353 -21.98 26.52 1.87
N SER A 354 -22.38 25.32 1.43
CA SER A 354 -23.77 24.95 1.20
C SER A 354 -24.20 23.91 2.22
N LYS A 355 -25.29 24.21 2.96
CA LYS A 355 -25.90 23.29 3.90
C LYS A 355 -27.29 22.91 3.42
N LYS A 356 -27.56 21.61 3.29
CA LYS A 356 -28.88 21.06 2.94
C LYS A 356 -29.25 19.97 3.94
N GLY A 357 -30.11 20.31 4.89
CA GLY A 357 -30.46 19.41 6.00
C GLY A 357 -29.22 18.97 6.78
N ALA A 358 -28.95 17.67 6.76
CA ALA A 358 -27.84 17.02 7.44
C ALA A 358 -26.53 16.95 6.62
N LEU A 359 -26.47 17.66 5.49
CA LEU A 359 -25.31 17.66 4.59
C LEU A 359 -24.55 18.99 4.68
N TYR A 360 -23.25 18.90 4.93
CA TYR A 360 -22.33 20.04 4.81
C TYR A 360 -21.50 19.85 3.54
N ASN A 361 -21.48 20.87 2.69
CA ASN A 361 -20.70 20.89 1.45
C ASN A 361 -19.87 22.18 1.39
N PHE A 362 -18.56 22.05 1.42
CA PHE A 362 -17.62 23.16 1.25
C PHE A 362 -16.95 23.04 -0.12
N TYR A 363 -16.89 24.14 -0.88
CA TYR A 363 -16.38 24.11 -2.25
C TYR A 363 -15.76 25.44 -2.66
N SER A 364 -14.73 25.40 -3.50
CA SER A 364 -14.01 26.60 -3.97
C SER A 364 -14.60 27.25 -5.23
N GLY A 365 -15.42 26.51 -5.97
CA GLY A 365 -15.96 26.96 -7.26
C GLY A 365 -17.14 27.91 -7.09
N GLN A 366 -17.42 28.73 -8.11
CA GLN A 366 -18.56 29.67 -8.10
C GLN A 366 -19.92 28.98 -8.02
N ILE A 367 -20.00 27.72 -8.46
CA ILE A 367 -21.23 26.93 -8.49
C ILE A 367 -21.08 25.75 -7.55
N THR A 368 -22.11 25.49 -6.75
CA THR A 368 -22.15 24.30 -5.89
C THR A 368 -21.99 23.02 -6.72
N PRO A 369 -21.01 22.14 -6.38
CA PRO A 369 -20.82 20.89 -7.09
C PRO A 369 -22.07 20.00 -7.07
N LYS A 370 -22.37 19.37 -8.21
CA LYS A 370 -23.46 18.39 -8.30
C LYS A 370 -23.03 17.08 -7.64
N THR A 371 -23.94 16.50 -6.87
CA THR A 371 -23.77 15.18 -6.25
C THR A 371 -24.56 14.10 -6.99
N VAL A 372 -24.05 12.88 -7.03
CA VAL A 372 -24.64 11.69 -7.65
C VAL A 372 -24.66 10.53 -6.64
N SER A 373 -25.54 9.55 -6.80
CA SER A 373 -25.50 8.35 -5.95
C SER A 373 -24.32 7.45 -6.33
N SER A 374 -23.64 6.89 -5.33
CA SER A 374 -22.54 5.94 -5.50
C SER A 374 -22.55 4.87 -4.41
N THR A 375 -21.97 3.72 -4.75
CA THR A 375 -21.78 2.56 -3.87
C THR A 375 -20.30 2.26 -3.62
N GLN A 376 -19.41 3.08 -4.19
CA GLN A 376 -17.97 2.84 -4.15
C GLN A 376 -17.38 3.30 -2.81
N ASN A 377 -16.22 2.74 -2.48
CA ASN A 377 -15.45 3.18 -1.33
C ASN A 377 -14.00 3.16 -1.78
N HIS A 378 -13.45 4.34 -2.10
CA HIS A 378 -12.15 4.43 -2.72
C HIS A 378 -11.38 5.69 -2.31
N ILE A 379 -10.06 5.61 -2.46
CA ILE A 379 -9.13 6.69 -2.22
C ILE A 379 -8.23 6.77 -3.45
N ILE A 380 -8.14 7.94 -4.05
CA ILE A 380 -7.20 8.22 -5.13
C ILE A 380 -6.23 9.28 -4.64
N TRP A 381 -4.95 9.07 -4.91
CA TRP A 381 -3.94 10.11 -4.71
C TRP A 381 -2.87 10.01 -5.77
N THR A 382 -2.29 11.16 -6.09
CA THR A 382 -1.19 11.26 -7.03
C THR A 382 0.11 11.52 -6.28
N ASN A 383 1.10 10.63 -6.42
CA ASN A 383 2.43 10.80 -5.84
C ASN A 383 3.50 10.71 -6.93
N LYS A 384 4.37 11.72 -7.01
CA LYS A 384 5.36 11.88 -8.10
C LYS A 384 4.75 11.67 -9.50
N GLY A 385 3.49 12.08 -9.62
CA GLY A 385 2.68 12.00 -10.82
C GLY A 385 2.10 10.62 -11.17
N THR A 386 2.37 9.58 -10.38
CA THR A 386 1.69 8.28 -10.48
C THR A 386 0.39 8.36 -9.69
N ARG A 387 -0.73 8.02 -10.32
CA ARG A 387 -2.06 7.99 -9.70
C ARG A 387 -2.30 6.63 -9.07
N TYR A 388 -2.40 6.58 -7.76
CA TYR A 388 -2.73 5.38 -6.99
C TYR A 388 -4.24 5.37 -6.72
N ALA A 389 -4.88 4.22 -6.84
CA ALA A 389 -6.29 4.05 -6.54
C ALA A 389 -6.46 2.86 -5.60
N PHE A 390 -6.90 3.12 -4.37
CA PHE A 390 -7.24 2.10 -3.38
C PHE A 390 -8.75 1.96 -3.29
N SER A 391 -9.29 0.75 -3.26
CA SER A 391 -10.71 0.49 -3.01
C SER A 391 -10.94 -0.53 -1.91
N ILE A 392 -12.07 -0.37 -1.20
CA ILE A 392 -12.63 -1.38 -0.31
C ILE A 392 -13.62 -2.22 -1.13
N ASP A 393 -13.16 -3.40 -1.54
CA ASP A 393 -13.89 -4.28 -2.44
C ASP A 393 -15.05 -4.95 -1.68
N SER A 394 -14.73 -5.56 -0.53
CA SER A 394 -15.72 -6.14 0.38
C SER A 394 -15.33 -5.97 1.83
N LEU A 395 -16.34 -5.94 2.69
CA LEU A 395 -16.19 -5.65 4.11
C LEU A 395 -17.25 -6.44 4.86
N ASN A 396 -16.80 -7.43 5.63
CA ASN A 396 -17.61 -8.25 6.52
C ASN A 396 -17.22 -7.94 7.97
N THR A 397 -17.94 -8.51 8.93
CA THR A 397 -17.73 -8.26 10.37
C THR A 397 -16.27 -8.40 10.79
N TYR A 398 -15.55 -9.41 10.30
CA TYR A 398 -14.18 -9.74 10.72
C TYR A 398 -13.14 -9.64 9.61
N GLU A 399 -13.55 -9.35 8.38
CA GLU A 399 -12.70 -9.48 7.19
C GLU A 399 -12.90 -8.30 6.25
N VAL A 400 -11.80 -7.79 5.71
CA VAL A 400 -11.79 -6.70 4.72
C VAL A 400 -10.95 -7.15 3.53
N PHE A 401 -11.53 -6.99 2.34
CA PHE A 401 -10.82 -7.13 1.08
C PHE A 401 -10.73 -5.76 0.42
N GLY A 402 -9.56 -5.44 -0.10
CA GLY A 402 -9.34 -4.23 -0.85
C GLY A 402 -8.30 -4.41 -1.93
N SER A 403 -8.24 -3.48 -2.86
CA SER A 403 -7.29 -3.52 -3.96
C SER A 403 -6.62 -2.15 -4.14
N LEU A 404 -5.33 -2.17 -4.42
CA LEU A 404 -4.55 -0.99 -4.77
C LEU A 404 -4.07 -1.12 -6.21
N GLN A 405 -4.65 -0.31 -7.09
CA GLN A 405 -4.25 -0.22 -8.49
C GLN A 405 -3.17 0.84 -8.67
N ILE A 406 -2.12 0.47 -9.40
CA ILE A 406 -0.94 1.28 -9.67
C ILE A 406 -0.62 1.24 -11.18
N PRO A 407 -0.92 2.31 -11.93
CA PRO A 407 -0.53 2.43 -13.33
C PRO A 407 0.99 2.42 -13.49
N VAL A 408 1.52 1.57 -14.36
CA VAL A 408 2.96 1.32 -14.44
C VAL A 408 3.71 2.25 -15.39
N LYS A 409 3.02 2.86 -16.36
CA LYS A 409 3.65 3.71 -17.40
C LYS A 409 4.62 4.76 -16.82
N ARG A 410 4.18 5.49 -15.80
CA ARG A 410 5.01 6.55 -15.20
C ARG A 410 6.13 6.00 -14.32
N ILE A 411 5.91 4.83 -13.72
CA ILE A 411 6.95 4.10 -12.96
C ILE A 411 8.05 3.65 -13.93
N PHE A 412 7.71 3.07 -15.07
CA PHE A 412 8.68 2.65 -16.08
C PHE A 412 9.47 3.83 -16.65
N ARG A 413 8.80 4.92 -17.04
CA ARG A 413 9.48 6.12 -17.55
C ARG A 413 10.44 6.72 -16.52
N ARG A 414 10.04 6.79 -15.24
CA ARG A 414 10.88 7.34 -14.17
C ARG A 414 12.11 6.48 -13.90
N ASN A 415 11.99 5.16 -14.03
CA ASN A 415 13.10 4.22 -13.87
C ASN A 415 13.88 4.01 -15.18
N LYS A 416 13.66 4.83 -16.21
CA LYS A 416 14.32 4.77 -17.51
C LYS A 416 14.21 3.38 -18.17
N LEU A 417 13.08 2.71 -17.96
CA LEU A 417 12.76 1.44 -18.63
C LEU A 417 12.08 1.67 -19.98
N ILE A 418 11.50 2.86 -20.21
CA ILE A 418 10.88 3.32 -21.45
C ILE A 418 11.11 4.81 -21.68
#